data_AF-A0A9P6RS10-F1
#
_entry.id   AF-A0A9P6RS10-F1
#
_cell.length_a   1.000
_cell.length_b   1.000
_cell.length_c   1.000
_cell.angle_alpha   90.00
_cell.angle_beta   90.00
_cell.angle_gamma   90.00
#
_symmetry.space_group_name_H-M   'P 1'
#
loop_
_entity.id
_entity.type
_entity.pdbx_description
1 polymer ?
#
loop_
_entity_poly.entity_id
_entity_poly.type
_entity_poly.pdbx_seq_one_letter_code
_entity_poly.pdbx_strand_id
1 'polypeptide(L)'
;MDGRLQELYSAFCTAEKAWIRDLSTTTTTTTTTTAALQDCSLHYGEVAFVLAGLKPCVLIQLPTEDLTRSLYHKVLASYWTQLPAYQYHRHQEPGQEREQGQEQAQGHEHGTHHPILGLECRLITHPVRTPEMPLQGCVLLWSHTTVRSHAQAQRIQRGIDLLFHHNTATAAASDQEEVEISDTDLAILLDIPGRLPTTAAEMHRMIEVSYWHTPTLQQQQQQQLSVSHVQPPLPPPPAPSEPTLLTAFAAQPDQIPAIQVHFRRYSDTVRDMFGIQLKLHIQSIADIA
;
A
#
# COMPACT_ATOMS: atom_id res chain seq x y z
N MET A 1 20.42 -5.53 0.24
CA MET A 1 19.01 -5.24 -0.13
C MET A 1 18.79 -5.74 -1.54
N ASP A 2 17.66 -6.38 -1.86
CA ASP A 2 17.35 -6.72 -3.26
C ASP A 2 17.15 -5.42 -4.04
N GLY A 3 18.09 -5.11 -4.93
CA GLY A 3 18.05 -3.90 -5.74
C GLY A 3 16.76 -3.77 -6.57
N ARG A 4 16.11 -4.91 -6.88
CA ARG A 4 14.85 -4.95 -7.63
C ARG A 4 13.66 -4.43 -6.83
N LEU A 5 13.62 -4.68 -5.52
CA LEU A 5 12.57 -4.12 -4.67
C LEU A 5 12.71 -2.60 -4.52
N GLN A 6 13.95 -2.12 -4.39
CA GLN A 6 14.22 -0.67 -4.38
C GLN A 6 13.86 -0.01 -5.71
N GLU A 7 14.15 -0.69 -6.83
CA GLU A 7 13.77 -0.24 -8.17
C GLU A 7 12.25 -0.14 -8.30
N LEU A 8 11.51 -1.20 -7.92
CA LEU A 8 10.05 -1.19 -7.95
C LEU A 8 9.45 -0.07 -7.10
N TYR A 9 9.95 0.09 -5.88
CA TYR A 9 9.49 1.13 -4.98
C TYR A 9 9.76 2.53 -5.55
N SER A 10 10.97 2.77 -6.06
CA SER A 10 11.38 4.06 -6.63
C SER A 10 10.58 4.38 -7.90
N ALA A 11 10.33 3.39 -8.75
CA ALA A 11 9.52 3.52 -9.95
C ALA A 11 8.06 3.85 -9.62
N PHE A 12 7.47 3.17 -8.62
CA PHE A 12 6.12 3.50 -8.15
C PHE A 12 6.05 4.93 -7.62
N CYS A 13 6.96 5.32 -6.72
CA CYS A 13 6.98 6.66 -6.13
C CYS A 13 7.13 7.75 -7.20
N THR A 14 7.98 7.53 -8.20
CA THR A 14 8.18 8.47 -9.31
C THR A 14 6.94 8.59 -10.18
N ALA A 15 6.33 7.46 -10.54
CA ALA A 15 5.15 7.43 -11.40
C ALA A 15 3.90 8.01 -10.72
N GLU A 16 3.69 7.71 -9.43
CA GLU A 16 2.60 8.28 -8.63
C GLU A 16 2.73 9.81 -8.54
N LYS A 17 3.92 10.33 -8.20
CA LYS A 17 4.17 11.78 -8.15
C LYS A 17 4.00 12.47 -9.50
N ALA A 18 4.47 11.84 -10.58
CA ALA A 18 4.28 12.36 -11.92
C ALA A 18 2.79 12.45 -12.29
N TRP A 19 2.03 11.39 -12.00
CA TRP A 19 0.59 11.34 -12.22
C TRP A 19 -0.17 12.43 -11.42
N ILE A 20 0.15 12.64 -10.15
CA ILE A 20 -0.45 13.71 -9.32
C ILE A 20 -0.14 15.09 -9.92
N ARG A 21 1.09 15.31 -10.38
CA ARG A 21 1.48 16.58 -11.03
C ARG A 21 0.69 16.80 -12.32
N ASP A 22 0.52 15.77 -13.14
CA ASP A 22 -0.24 15.85 -14.39
C ASP A 22 -1.72 16.17 -14.14
N LEU A 23 -2.33 15.60 -13.10
CA LEU A 23 -3.68 15.96 -12.66
C LEU A 23 -3.77 17.44 -12.29
N SER A 24 -2.77 17.96 -11.59
CA SER A 24 -2.72 19.37 -11.18
C SER A 24 -2.65 20.33 -12.37
N THR A 25 -2.05 19.92 -13.50
CA THR A 25 -1.99 20.75 -14.72
C THR A 25 -3.26 20.74 -15.55
N THR A 26 -4.05 19.66 -15.48
CA THR A 26 -5.22 19.46 -16.34
C THR A 26 -6.49 20.11 -15.78
N THR A 27 -6.59 20.23 -14.45
CA THR A 27 -7.82 20.71 -13.78
C THR A 27 -7.72 22.19 -13.42
N THR A 28 -7.96 23.08 -14.38
CA THR A 28 -7.86 24.55 -14.17
C THR A 28 -9.06 25.16 -13.42
N THR A 29 -10.08 24.38 -13.04
CA THR A 29 -11.38 24.91 -12.58
C THR A 29 -11.91 24.35 -11.25
N THR A 30 -11.14 23.51 -10.52
CA THR A 30 -11.63 22.95 -9.23
C THR A 30 -10.50 22.87 -8.20
N THR A 31 -10.21 24.00 -7.56
CA THR A 31 -9.07 24.19 -6.63
C THR A 31 -9.11 23.27 -5.41
N THR A 32 -10.30 22.81 -4.99
CA THR A 32 -10.48 22.03 -3.76
C THR A 32 -10.01 20.57 -3.88
N THR A 33 -10.18 19.94 -5.05
CA THR A 33 -9.89 18.50 -5.23
C THR A 33 -8.39 18.23 -5.33
N THR A 34 -7.63 19.16 -5.94
CA THR A 34 -6.18 19.00 -6.13
C THR A 34 -5.41 19.15 -4.82
N ALA A 35 -5.82 20.07 -3.94
CA ALA A 35 -5.21 20.22 -2.62
C ALA A 35 -5.43 18.96 -1.76
N ALA A 36 -6.65 18.41 -1.76
CA ALA A 36 -6.96 17.19 -1.03
C ALA A 36 -6.16 15.96 -1.51
N LEU A 37 -5.78 15.91 -2.79
CA LEU A 37 -4.94 14.84 -3.35
C LEU A 37 -3.45 14.98 -2.96
N GLN A 38 -2.95 16.21 -2.74
CA GLN A 38 -1.56 16.42 -2.35
C GLN A 38 -1.30 16.02 -0.88
N ASP A 39 -2.30 16.21 -0.02
CA ASP A 39 -2.14 16.00 1.42
C ASP A 39 -2.46 14.55 1.87
N CYS A 40 -3.28 13.81 1.12
CA CYS A 40 -3.86 12.55 1.61
C CYS A 40 -3.67 11.31 0.71
N SER A 41 -2.91 11.37 -0.39
CA SER A 41 -3.02 10.35 -1.46
C SER A 41 -1.73 9.70 -1.94
N LEU A 42 -0.64 9.78 -1.16
CA LEU A 42 0.60 9.12 -1.51
C LEU A 42 0.65 7.69 -0.94
N HIS A 43 0.37 6.71 -1.80
CA HIS A 43 0.28 5.30 -1.44
C HIS A 43 1.65 4.61 -1.41
N TYR A 44 2.74 5.30 -1.77
CA TYR A 44 4.08 4.69 -1.80
C TYR A 44 4.48 4.07 -0.46
N GLY A 45 3.99 4.60 0.67
CA GLY A 45 4.25 4.04 1.99
C GLY A 45 3.62 2.66 2.17
N GLU A 46 2.34 2.53 1.84
CA GLU A 46 1.61 1.26 1.89
C GLU A 46 2.18 0.23 0.88
N VAL A 47 2.53 0.69 -0.32
CA VAL A 47 3.23 -0.16 -1.30
C VAL A 47 4.58 -0.64 -0.76
N ALA A 48 5.34 0.22 -0.07
CA ALA A 48 6.59 -0.18 0.59
C ALA A 48 6.34 -1.26 1.66
N PHE A 49 5.23 -1.21 2.40
CA PHE A 49 4.91 -2.25 3.39
C PHE A 49 4.63 -3.61 2.73
N VAL A 50 3.95 -3.64 1.58
CA VAL A 50 3.75 -4.88 0.81
C VAL A 50 5.07 -5.38 0.23
N LEU A 51 5.88 -4.49 -0.36
CA LEU A 51 7.18 -4.86 -0.94
C LEU A 51 8.20 -5.33 0.11
N ALA A 52 8.11 -4.86 1.35
CA ALA A 52 8.91 -5.33 2.48
C ALA A 52 8.41 -6.67 3.07
N GLY A 53 7.27 -7.19 2.61
CA GLY A 53 6.63 -8.37 3.20
C GLY A 53 6.09 -8.13 4.62
N LEU A 54 5.84 -6.87 4.98
CA LEU A 54 5.28 -6.51 6.29
C LEU A 54 3.76 -6.64 6.32
N LYS A 55 3.12 -6.39 5.17
CA LYS A 55 1.68 -6.33 4.99
C LYS A 55 1.28 -7.23 3.80
N PRO A 56 0.24 -8.08 3.93
CA PRO A 56 -0.15 -8.99 2.87
C PRO A 56 -0.72 -8.26 1.64
N CYS A 57 -1.50 -7.20 1.85
CA CYS A 57 -2.06 -6.40 0.76
C CYS A 57 -2.35 -4.95 1.15
N VAL A 58 -2.46 -4.09 0.14
CA VAL A 58 -2.98 -2.72 0.25
C VAL A 58 -4.22 -2.57 -0.64
N LEU A 59 -5.26 -1.97 -0.09
CA LEU A 59 -6.41 -1.48 -0.83
C LEU A 59 -6.22 0.00 -1.12
N ILE A 60 -6.19 0.35 -2.39
CA ILE A 60 -5.99 1.72 -2.88
C ILE A 60 -7.36 2.25 -3.31
N GLN A 61 -7.77 3.33 -2.65
CA GLN A 61 -9.00 4.06 -2.95
C GLN A 61 -8.68 5.56 -2.94
N LEU A 62 -9.02 6.24 -4.03
CA LEU A 62 -8.94 7.69 -4.16
C LEU A 62 -10.34 8.30 -3.99
N PRO A 63 -10.45 9.63 -3.77
CA PRO A 63 -11.72 10.30 -3.47
C PRO A 63 -12.85 10.05 -4.48
N THR A 64 -12.50 9.69 -5.73
CA THR A 64 -13.47 9.24 -6.73
C THR A 64 -13.01 7.95 -7.38
N GLU A 65 -13.98 7.18 -7.86
CA GLU A 65 -13.71 5.97 -8.64
C GLU A 65 -12.89 6.28 -9.90
N ASP A 66 -13.18 7.39 -10.59
CA ASP A 66 -12.43 7.80 -11.79
C ASP A 66 -10.96 8.09 -11.50
N LEU A 67 -10.65 8.71 -10.34
CA LEU A 67 -9.27 8.92 -9.91
C LEU A 67 -8.58 7.58 -9.62
N THR A 68 -9.27 6.67 -8.95
CA THR A 68 -8.76 5.32 -8.65
C THR A 68 -8.47 4.53 -9.92
N ARG A 69 -9.41 4.51 -10.87
CA ARG A 69 -9.23 3.89 -12.20
C ARG A 69 -8.11 4.57 -13.00
N SER A 70 -7.99 5.90 -12.92
CA SER A 70 -6.91 6.64 -13.58
C SER A 70 -5.54 6.23 -13.04
N LEU A 71 -5.37 6.16 -11.71
CA LEU A 71 -4.15 5.65 -11.08
C LEU A 71 -3.86 4.21 -11.54
N TYR A 72 -4.87 3.34 -11.50
CA TYR A 72 -4.73 1.95 -11.94
C TYR A 72 -4.23 1.86 -13.38
N HIS A 73 -4.90 2.52 -14.32
CA HIS A 73 -4.58 2.39 -15.74
C HIS A 73 -3.32 3.14 -16.16
N LYS A 74 -3.01 4.29 -15.54
CA LYS A 74 -1.87 5.13 -15.95
C LYS A 74 -0.57 4.84 -15.19
N VAL A 75 -0.65 4.33 -13.96
CA VAL A 75 0.52 4.08 -13.12
C VAL A 75 0.73 2.58 -12.94
N LEU A 76 -0.28 1.85 -12.45
CA LEU A 76 -0.10 0.45 -12.06
C LEU A 76 -0.06 -0.50 -13.27
N ALA A 77 -1.14 -0.58 -14.05
CA ALA A 77 -1.30 -1.55 -15.12
C ALA A 77 -0.42 -1.25 -16.36
N SER A 78 -0.26 0.02 -16.73
CA SER A 78 0.49 0.42 -17.93
C SER A 78 2.00 0.50 -17.73
N TYR A 79 2.45 0.82 -16.51
CA TYR A 79 3.85 1.11 -16.24
C TYR A 79 4.43 0.17 -15.20
N TRP A 80 3.94 0.22 -13.96
CA TRP A 80 4.59 -0.45 -12.84
C TRP A 80 4.59 -1.97 -12.98
N THR A 81 3.48 -2.56 -13.41
CA THR A 81 3.37 -4.00 -13.66
C THR A 81 4.15 -4.47 -14.89
N GLN A 82 4.60 -3.55 -15.75
CA GLN A 82 5.40 -3.87 -16.93
C GLN A 82 6.92 -3.87 -16.63
N LEU A 83 7.33 -3.42 -15.43
CA LEU A 83 8.73 -3.38 -15.06
C LEU A 83 9.32 -4.80 -14.99
N PRO A 84 10.56 -5.02 -15.47
CA PRO A 84 11.22 -6.33 -15.37
C PRO A 84 11.29 -6.86 -13.93
N ALA A 85 11.56 -5.97 -12.97
CA ALA A 85 11.55 -6.32 -11.55
C ALA A 85 10.17 -6.83 -11.08
N TYR A 86 9.07 -6.27 -11.58
CA TYR A 86 7.71 -6.70 -11.22
C TYR A 86 7.45 -8.09 -11.79
N GLN A 87 7.74 -8.28 -13.09
CA GLN A 87 7.56 -9.55 -13.78
C GLN A 87 8.38 -10.68 -13.13
N TYR A 88 9.61 -10.37 -12.68
CA TYR A 88 10.43 -11.29 -11.89
C TYR A 88 9.71 -11.73 -10.60
N HIS A 89 9.19 -10.77 -9.83
CA HIS A 89 8.48 -11.08 -8.59
C HIS A 89 7.10 -11.69 -8.80
N ARG A 90 6.49 -11.57 -9.98
CA ARG A 90 5.19 -12.17 -10.33
C ARG A 90 5.30 -13.66 -10.69
N HIS A 91 6.27 -14.04 -11.51
CA HIS A 91 6.29 -15.35 -12.17
C HIS A 91 6.94 -16.50 -11.38
N GLN A 92 7.63 -16.21 -10.28
CA GLN A 92 8.21 -17.27 -9.46
C GLN A 92 7.19 -17.78 -8.44
N GLU A 93 6.36 -18.73 -8.84
CA GLU A 93 5.54 -19.49 -7.89
C GLU A 93 6.45 -20.40 -7.03
N PRO A 94 6.37 -20.35 -5.68
CA PRO A 94 7.20 -21.14 -4.76
C PRO A 94 7.10 -22.68 -4.87
N GLY A 95 6.46 -23.25 -5.88
CA GLY A 95 6.14 -24.68 -5.98
C GLY A 95 6.73 -25.44 -7.16
N GLN A 96 7.15 -24.77 -8.25
CA GLN A 96 7.50 -25.49 -9.49
C GLN A 96 8.96 -25.97 -9.57
N GLU A 97 9.88 -25.39 -8.80
CA GLU A 97 11.31 -25.75 -8.91
C GLU A 97 11.73 -26.95 -8.05
N ARG A 98 10.89 -27.43 -7.11
CA ARG A 98 11.30 -28.49 -6.16
C ARG A 98 11.18 -29.92 -6.68
N GLU A 99 10.46 -30.18 -7.76
CA GLU A 99 10.28 -31.56 -8.25
C GLU A 99 11.33 -32.00 -9.29
N GLN A 100 12.20 -31.12 -9.79
CA GLN A 100 13.17 -31.49 -10.86
C GLN A 100 14.65 -31.48 -10.46
N GLY A 101 15.02 -31.20 -9.20
CA GLY A 101 16.43 -30.94 -8.83
C GLY A 101 16.98 -31.66 -7.60
N GLN A 102 16.35 -32.73 -7.13
CA GLN A 102 16.72 -33.37 -5.86
C GLN A 102 17.92 -34.34 -5.98
N GLU A 103 19.02 -33.96 -6.62
CA GLU A 103 20.18 -34.88 -6.70
C GLU A 103 21.57 -34.27 -6.94
N GLN A 104 21.85 -33.04 -6.49
CA GLN A 104 23.25 -32.62 -6.32
C GLN A 104 23.43 -31.33 -5.49
N ALA A 105 24.55 -31.31 -4.76
CA ALA A 105 25.18 -30.16 -4.08
C ALA A 105 24.85 -29.95 -2.59
N GLN A 106 25.53 -30.74 -1.77
CA GLN A 106 26.01 -30.32 -0.46
C GLN A 106 27.08 -29.22 -0.64
N GLY A 107 26.84 -28.07 -0.03
CA GLY A 107 27.88 -27.11 0.35
C GLY A 107 28.21 -26.07 -0.70
N HIS A 108 27.54 -24.93 -0.67
CA HIS A 108 28.17 -23.63 -0.88
C HIS A 108 27.28 -22.49 -0.37
N GLU A 109 27.86 -21.76 0.59
CA GLU A 109 27.77 -20.33 0.91
C GLU A 109 26.40 -19.62 1.06
N HIS A 110 26.36 -18.75 2.08
CA HIS A 110 25.27 -17.86 2.49
C HIS A 110 24.91 -16.81 1.42
N GLY A 111 24.47 -17.26 0.24
CA GLY A 111 23.74 -16.40 -0.67
C GLY A 111 22.48 -15.92 0.04
N THR A 112 22.34 -14.61 0.22
CA THR A 112 21.11 -14.01 0.72
C THR A 112 19.99 -14.30 -0.27
N HIS A 113 19.28 -15.42 -0.08
CA HIS A 113 18.07 -15.73 -0.84
C HIS A 113 17.06 -14.62 -0.60
N HIS A 114 16.82 -13.80 -1.61
CA HIS A 114 15.85 -12.73 -1.55
C HIS A 114 14.43 -13.29 -1.64
N PRO A 115 13.49 -12.79 -0.84
CA PRO A 115 12.12 -13.29 -0.86
C PRO A 115 11.47 -12.92 -2.18
N ILE A 116 11.06 -13.94 -2.92
CA ILE A 116 10.15 -13.81 -4.05
C ILE A 116 8.79 -13.47 -3.47
N LEU A 117 8.15 -12.40 -3.95
CA LEU A 117 6.91 -11.90 -3.34
C LEU A 117 5.63 -12.47 -3.96
N GLY A 118 5.63 -12.87 -5.23
CA GLY A 118 4.40 -13.20 -5.95
C GLY A 118 3.46 -12.00 -5.97
N LEU A 119 3.88 -10.89 -6.58
CA LEU A 119 3.07 -9.65 -6.58
C LEU A 119 1.92 -9.74 -7.58
N GLU A 120 0.73 -9.32 -7.14
CA GLU A 120 -0.45 -9.19 -7.99
C GLU A 120 -1.20 -7.90 -7.68
N CYS A 121 -1.76 -7.28 -8.72
CA CYS A 121 -2.45 -6.00 -8.65
C CYS A 121 -3.69 -6.05 -9.54
N ARG A 122 -4.87 -5.80 -8.98
CA ARG A 122 -6.15 -5.89 -9.71
C ARG A 122 -7.14 -4.83 -9.28
N LEU A 123 -7.94 -4.37 -10.24
CA LEU A 123 -9.12 -3.53 -10.01
C LEU A 123 -10.32 -4.40 -9.61
N ILE A 124 -11.05 -4.01 -8.57
CA ILE A 124 -12.30 -4.65 -8.16
C ILE A 124 -13.41 -4.15 -9.07
N THR A 125 -13.92 -5.02 -9.95
CA THR A 125 -14.85 -4.62 -11.01
C THR A 125 -16.32 -4.93 -10.71
N HIS A 126 -16.61 -5.82 -9.75
CA HIS A 126 -17.97 -6.18 -9.38
C HIS A 126 -18.40 -5.53 -8.06
N PRO A 127 -19.73 -5.46 -7.80
CA PRO A 127 -20.24 -4.96 -6.54
C PRO A 127 -19.77 -5.82 -5.36
N VAL A 128 -18.89 -5.23 -4.55
CA VAL A 128 -18.48 -5.74 -3.24
C VAL A 128 -18.57 -4.58 -2.27
N ARG A 129 -19.02 -4.82 -1.05
CA ARG A 129 -19.06 -3.79 -0.01
C ARG A 129 -18.57 -4.31 1.34
N THR A 130 -18.20 -3.37 2.18
CA THR A 130 -18.21 -3.52 3.63
C THR A 130 -19.52 -2.93 4.18
N PRO A 131 -19.84 -3.12 5.47
CA PRO A 131 -20.87 -2.35 6.14
C PRO A 131 -20.73 -0.82 5.97
N GLU A 132 -19.51 -0.31 5.90
CA GLU A 132 -19.24 1.14 5.90
C GLU A 132 -19.11 1.75 4.49
N MET A 133 -18.67 0.98 3.50
CA MET A 133 -18.35 1.51 2.17
C MET A 133 -18.36 0.48 1.02
N PRO A 134 -18.72 0.89 -0.20
CA PRO A 134 -18.53 0.09 -1.39
C PRO A 134 -17.04 -0.04 -1.74
N LEU A 135 -16.64 -1.22 -2.19
CA LEU A 135 -15.26 -1.55 -2.61
C LEU A 135 -15.11 -1.64 -4.13
N GLN A 136 -16.21 -1.62 -4.89
CA GLN A 136 -16.15 -1.56 -6.34
C GLN A 136 -15.36 -0.33 -6.79
N GLY A 137 -14.45 -0.53 -7.76
CA GLY A 137 -13.57 0.52 -8.27
C GLY A 137 -12.29 0.72 -7.46
N CYS A 138 -12.15 0.08 -6.28
CA CYS A 138 -10.89 0.06 -5.54
C CYS A 138 -9.87 -0.88 -6.21
N VAL A 139 -8.58 -0.65 -5.95
CA VAL A 139 -7.49 -1.51 -6.43
C VAL A 139 -6.89 -2.29 -5.27
N LEU A 140 -6.72 -3.59 -5.43
CA LEU A 140 -5.96 -4.40 -4.48
C LEU A 140 -4.58 -4.74 -5.06
N LEU A 141 -3.53 -4.46 -4.30
CA LEU A 141 -2.16 -4.92 -4.53
C LEU A 141 -1.78 -5.86 -3.39
N TRP A 142 -1.28 -7.05 -3.69
CA TRP A 142 -0.89 -8.02 -2.65
C TRP A 142 0.33 -8.85 -3.03
N SER A 143 0.89 -9.52 -2.03
CA SER A 143 1.99 -10.47 -2.16
C SER A 143 1.52 -11.88 -1.78
N HIS A 144 1.53 -12.81 -2.73
CA HIS A 144 1.21 -14.22 -2.48
C HIS A 144 2.11 -14.84 -1.40
N THR A 145 3.39 -14.50 -1.37
CA THR A 145 4.32 -14.99 -0.35
C THR A 145 3.96 -14.48 1.04
N THR A 146 3.67 -13.19 1.18
CA THR A 146 3.27 -12.60 2.47
C THR A 146 1.91 -13.13 2.92
N VAL A 147 0.95 -13.31 2.01
CA VAL A 147 -0.34 -13.94 2.31
C VAL A 147 -0.15 -15.36 2.84
N ARG A 148 0.67 -16.18 2.16
CA ARG A 148 0.92 -17.58 2.55
C ARG A 148 1.65 -17.72 3.89
N SER A 149 2.58 -16.82 4.19
CA SER A 149 3.34 -16.84 5.45
C SER A 149 2.58 -16.24 6.63
N HIS A 150 1.46 -15.55 6.38
CA HIS A 150 0.67 -14.90 7.42
C HIS A 150 -0.02 -15.92 8.33
N ALA A 151 -0.09 -15.61 9.63
CA ALA A 151 -0.77 -16.47 10.62
C ALA A 151 -2.27 -16.71 10.30
N GLN A 152 -2.87 -15.80 9.52
CA GLN A 152 -4.27 -15.87 9.08
C GLN A 152 -4.41 -16.05 7.55
N ALA A 153 -3.44 -16.70 6.90
CA ALA A 153 -3.37 -16.90 5.45
C ALA A 153 -4.71 -17.33 4.82
N GLN A 154 -5.41 -18.30 5.42
CA GLN A 154 -6.70 -18.79 4.90
C GLN A 154 -7.79 -17.71 4.90
N ARG A 155 -7.85 -16.88 5.94
CA ARG A 155 -8.84 -15.78 6.01
C ARG A 155 -8.53 -14.69 4.99
N ILE A 156 -7.25 -14.34 4.86
CA ILE A 156 -6.81 -13.34 3.88
C ILE A 156 -7.12 -13.84 2.46
N GLN A 157 -6.77 -15.09 2.15
CA GLN A 157 -7.05 -15.68 0.84
C GLN A 157 -8.55 -15.67 0.54
N ARG A 158 -9.40 -16.07 1.51
CA ARG A 158 -10.85 -15.98 1.35
C ARG A 158 -11.33 -14.56 1.07
N GLY A 159 -10.76 -13.56 1.76
CA GLY A 159 -11.07 -12.15 1.51
C GLY A 159 -10.71 -11.72 0.08
N ILE A 160 -9.50 -12.08 -0.39
CA ILE A 160 -9.07 -11.86 -1.78
C ILE A 160 -10.01 -12.56 -2.76
N ASP A 161 -10.42 -13.79 -2.43
CA ASP A 161 -11.33 -14.56 -3.27
C ASP A 161 -12.70 -13.89 -3.38
N LEU A 162 -13.28 -13.37 -2.29
CA LEU A 162 -14.53 -12.60 -2.32
C LEU A 162 -14.40 -11.32 -3.17
N LEU A 163 -13.24 -10.66 -3.13
CA LEU A 163 -12.98 -9.45 -3.91
C LEU A 163 -12.82 -9.70 -5.42
N PHE A 164 -12.55 -10.92 -5.87
CA PHE A 164 -12.23 -11.22 -7.28
C PHE A 164 -12.94 -12.41 -7.91
N HIS A 165 -13.57 -13.30 -7.14
CA HIS A 165 -14.37 -14.39 -7.67
C HIS A 165 -15.78 -13.88 -7.94
N HIS A 166 -16.04 -13.63 -9.21
CA HIS A 166 -17.41 -13.64 -9.68
C HIS A 166 -17.90 -15.09 -9.56
N ASN A 167 -19.06 -15.33 -8.95
CA ASN A 167 -19.74 -16.62 -9.09
C ASN A 167 -19.93 -16.88 -10.59
N THR A 168 -19.02 -17.63 -11.21
CA THR A 168 -19.07 -18.02 -12.63
C THR A 168 -20.16 -19.06 -12.89
N ALA A 169 -20.85 -19.50 -11.82
CA ALA A 169 -22.00 -20.38 -11.89
C ALA A 169 -23.24 -19.61 -12.40
N THR A 170 -23.30 -19.40 -13.72
CA THR A 170 -24.51 -19.62 -14.55
C THR A 170 -25.86 -19.22 -13.93
N ALA A 171 -25.98 -18.03 -13.36
CA ALA A 171 -27.24 -17.52 -12.84
C ALA A 171 -27.84 -16.54 -13.86
N ALA A 172 -28.99 -16.93 -14.39
CA ALA A 172 -29.81 -16.13 -15.27
C ALA A 172 -30.17 -14.77 -14.61
N ALA A 173 -29.43 -13.74 -14.99
CA ALA A 173 -29.75 -12.32 -15.14
C ALA A 173 -30.62 -11.53 -14.12
N SER A 174 -31.27 -12.10 -13.09
CA SER A 174 -32.26 -11.32 -12.33
C SER A 174 -31.88 -10.89 -10.91
N ASP A 175 -30.91 -11.51 -10.22
CA ASP A 175 -30.52 -11.09 -8.87
C ASP A 175 -29.01 -11.29 -8.64
N GLN A 176 -28.20 -10.29 -8.97
CA GLN A 176 -26.82 -10.25 -8.49
C GLN A 176 -26.83 -9.83 -7.02
N GLU A 177 -26.72 -10.80 -6.12
CA GLU A 177 -26.54 -10.55 -4.70
C GLU A 177 -25.19 -9.84 -4.49
N GLU A 178 -25.23 -8.68 -3.83
CA GLU A 178 -24.03 -7.90 -3.50
C GLU A 178 -23.16 -8.69 -2.52
N VAL A 179 -21.89 -8.89 -2.85
CA VAL A 179 -20.97 -9.63 -1.98
C VAL A 179 -20.54 -8.71 -0.84
N GLU A 180 -20.73 -9.15 0.40
CA GLU A 180 -20.32 -8.40 1.59
C GLU A 180 -19.08 -9.03 2.24
N ILE A 181 -18.05 -8.22 2.51
CA ILE A 181 -16.90 -8.57 3.34
C ILE A 181 -17.05 -7.90 4.71
N SER A 182 -16.91 -8.69 5.78
CA SER A 182 -16.98 -8.13 7.14
C SER A 182 -15.80 -7.19 7.40
N ASP A 183 -15.99 -6.15 8.22
CA ASP A 183 -14.88 -5.25 8.53
C ASP A 183 -13.74 -5.96 9.28
N THR A 184 -14.06 -7.03 10.02
CA THR A 184 -13.04 -7.86 10.66
C THR A 184 -12.17 -8.58 9.63
N ASP A 185 -12.78 -9.14 8.58
CA ASP A 185 -12.02 -9.79 7.50
C ASP A 185 -11.23 -8.78 6.68
N LEU A 186 -11.80 -7.58 6.43
CA LEU A 186 -11.06 -6.51 5.75
C LEU A 186 -9.89 -5.99 6.59
N ALA A 187 -10.05 -5.82 7.90
CA ALA A 187 -8.97 -5.39 8.80
C ALA A 187 -7.82 -6.41 8.83
N ILE A 188 -8.15 -7.71 8.85
CA ILE A 188 -7.17 -8.81 8.75
C ILE A 188 -6.47 -8.78 7.39
N LEU A 189 -7.23 -8.60 6.32
CA LEU A 189 -6.70 -8.49 4.96
C LEU A 189 -5.71 -7.33 4.86
N LEU A 190 -5.98 -6.19 5.50
CA LEU A 190 -5.14 -4.99 5.49
C LEU A 190 -4.10 -4.91 6.61
N ASP A 191 -3.90 -5.96 7.42
CA ASP A 191 -3.01 -5.97 8.60
C ASP A 191 -3.19 -4.71 9.47
N ILE A 192 -4.44 -4.27 9.68
CA ILE A 192 -4.73 -3.11 10.53
C ILE A 192 -4.62 -3.58 11.99
N PRO A 193 -3.66 -3.05 12.78
CA PRO A 193 -3.53 -3.47 14.16
C PRO A 193 -4.70 -2.90 14.97
N GLY A 194 -5.34 -3.78 15.73
CA GLY A 194 -6.39 -3.39 16.65
C GLY A 194 -7.74 -4.05 16.33
N ARG A 195 -8.81 -3.42 16.81
CA ARG A 195 -10.18 -3.86 16.56
C ARG A 195 -11.09 -2.65 16.35
N LEU A 196 -12.07 -2.85 15.50
CA LEU A 196 -13.13 -1.88 15.29
C LEU A 196 -14.04 -1.81 16.53
N PRO A 197 -14.69 -0.66 16.76
CA PRO A 197 -15.61 -0.51 17.88
C PRO A 197 -16.80 -1.44 17.67
N THR A 198 -17.25 -2.07 18.75
CA THR A 198 -18.44 -2.93 18.77
C THR A 198 -19.64 -2.20 19.37
N THR A 199 -19.43 -1.02 19.95
CA THR A 199 -20.46 -0.20 20.57
C THR A 199 -20.22 1.28 20.24
N ALA A 200 -21.30 2.07 20.27
CA ALA A 200 -21.20 3.52 20.13
C ALA A 200 -20.29 4.15 21.21
N ALA A 201 -20.28 3.61 22.43
CA ALA A 201 -19.40 4.10 23.50
C ALA A 201 -17.92 3.88 23.18
N GLU A 202 -17.56 2.76 22.54
CA GLU A 202 -16.20 2.51 22.07
C GLU A 202 -15.80 3.46 20.93
N MET A 203 -16.73 3.77 20.03
CA MET A 203 -16.49 4.70 18.91
C MET A 203 -16.04 6.09 19.40
N HIS A 204 -16.66 6.63 20.45
CA HIS A 204 -16.29 7.93 21.03
C HIS A 204 -14.93 7.92 21.76
N ARG A 205 -14.39 6.74 22.03
CA ARG A 205 -13.10 6.55 22.72
C ARG A 205 -11.98 6.14 21.79
N MET A 206 -12.26 6.01 20.49
CA MET A 206 -11.26 5.64 19.52
C MET A 206 -10.16 6.69 19.43
N ILE A 207 -8.97 6.20 19.11
CA ILE A 207 -7.81 7.01 18.78
C ILE A 207 -7.55 6.89 17.28
N GLU A 208 -7.11 7.99 16.69
CA GLU A 208 -6.47 7.97 15.38
C GLU A 208 -5.00 7.59 15.55
N VAL A 209 -4.54 6.67 14.72
CA VAL A 209 -3.14 6.28 14.61
C VAL A 209 -2.70 6.59 13.20
N SER A 210 -1.61 7.33 13.04
CA SER A 210 -1.05 7.66 11.73
C SER A 210 0.47 7.47 11.68
N TYR A 211 0.96 6.99 10.53
CA TYR A 211 2.39 6.86 10.24
C TYR A 211 2.82 7.92 9.24
N TRP A 212 3.83 8.69 9.61
CA TRP A 212 4.32 9.82 8.84
C TRP A 212 5.75 9.58 8.37
N HIS A 213 6.02 9.89 7.10
CA HIS A 213 7.37 9.95 6.56
C HIS A 213 7.94 11.35 6.75
N THR A 214 9.12 11.46 7.37
CA THR A 214 9.90 12.70 7.37
C THR A 214 11.10 12.55 6.42
N PRO A 215 11.12 13.23 5.26
CA PRO A 215 12.25 13.15 4.34
C PRO A 215 13.53 13.65 5.00
N THR A 216 14.64 12.95 4.72
CA THR A 216 15.96 13.40 5.18
C THR A 216 16.46 14.60 4.38
N LEU A 217 17.35 15.40 4.97
CA LEU A 217 18.03 16.50 4.26
C LEU A 217 18.72 16.02 2.97
N GLN A 218 19.25 14.79 2.95
CA GLN A 218 19.87 14.20 1.76
C GLN A 218 18.85 13.90 0.66
N GLN A 219 17.69 13.33 1.01
CA GLN A 219 16.59 13.10 0.05
C GLN A 219 16.05 14.42 -0.50
N GLN A 220 15.96 15.47 0.32
CA GLN A 220 15.57 16.80 -0.14
C GLN A 220 16.56 17.38 -1.15
N GLN A 221 17.87 17.25 -0.91
CA GLN A 221 18.90 17.74 -1.83
C GLN A 221 18.87 17.00 -3.19
N GLN A 222 18.68 15.67 -3.19
CA GLN A 222 18.58 14.91 -4.44
C GLN A 222 17.35 15.30 -5.26
N GLN A 223 16.21 15.58 -4.63
CA GLN A 223 15.00 16.02 -5.33
C GLN A 223 15.17 17.38 -6.02
N GLN A 224 15.99 18.28 -5.46
CA GLN A 224 16.26 19.59 -6.07
C GLN A 224 17.18 19.48 -7.29
N LEU A 225 18.19 18.60 -7.26
CA LEU A 225 19.15 18.44 -8.35
C LEU A 225 18.51 17.94 -9.65
N SER A 226 17.39 17.23 -9.59
CA SER A 226 16.66 16.76 -10.77
C SER A 226 15.90 17.85 -11.55
N VAL A 227 15.81 19.10 -11.04
CA VAL A 227 14.91 20.13 -11.61
C VAL A 227 15.67 21.28 -12.29
N SER A 228 17.00 21.38 -12.17
CA SER A 228 17.72 22.59 -12.62
C SER A 228 18.96 22.27 -13.45
N HIS A 229 18.84 22.42 -14.78
CA HIS A 229 19.97 22.34 -15.74
C HIS A 229 20.42 23.72 -16.27
N VAL A 230 20.03 24.80 -15.61
CA VAL A 230 20.51 26.15 -15.87
C VAL A 230 20.94 26.72 -14.52
N GLN A 231 22.10 27.37 -14.45
CA GLN A 231 22.77 27.75 -13.20
C GLN A 231 22.56 29.25 -12.88
N PRO A 232 21.49 29.64 -12.14
CA PRO A 232 21.34 30.95 -11.52
C PRO A 232 21.93 30.97 -10.08
N PRO A 233 22.01 32.14 -9.42
CA PRO A 233 22.64 32.32 -8.10
C PRO A 233 22.12 31.35 -7.02
N LEU A 234 22.99 31.10 -6.03
CA LEU A 234 22.77 30.22 -4.87
C LEU A 234 21.35 30.40 -4.31
N PRO A 235 20.45 29.41 -4.48
CA PRO A 235 19.11 29.50 -3.94
C PRO A 235 19.16 29.52 -2.40
N PRO A 236 18.15 30.12 -1.74
CA PRO A 236 17.99 30.02 -0.30
C PRO A 236 17.97 28.55 0.13
N PRO A 237 18.37 28.25 1.39
CA PRO A 237 18.31 26.89 1.90
C PRO A 237 16.89 26.31 1.68
N PRO A 238 16.78 25.02 1.30
CA PRO A 238 15.49 24.38 1.11
C PRO A 238 14.61 24.60 2.33
N ALA A 239 13.36 25.01 2.13
CA ALA A 239 12.37 24.86 3.18
C ALA A 239 12.31 23.37 3.57
N PRO A 240 12.21 23.04 4.87
CA PRO A 240 12.04 21.66 5.28
C PRO A 240 10.81 21.08 4.56
N SER A 241 10.98 19.94 3.91
CA SER A 241 9.85 19.25 3.29
C SER A 241 8.83 18.88 4.36
N GLU A 242 7.55 19.13 4.09
CA GLU A 242 6.47 18.74 4.97
C GLU A 242 6.43 17.21 5.15
N PRO A 243 6.07 16.74 6.36
CA PRO A 243 5.91 15.30 6.59
C PRO A 243 4.77 14.76 5.73
N THR A 244 4.93 13.56 5.19
CA THR A 244 3.91 12.91 4.36
C THR A 244 3.17 11.86 5.18
N LEU A 245 1.84 11.92 5.25
CA LEU A 245 1.02 10.85 5.80
C LEU A 245 1.11 9.62 4.88
N LEU A 246 1.50 8.47 5.43
CA LEU A 246 1.58 7.23 4.67
C LEU A 246 0.38 6.32 4.89
N THR A 247 -0.13 6.30 6.12
CA THR A 247 -1.29 5.50 6.51
C THR A 247 -1.90 6.03 7.79
N ALA A 248 -3.22 5.89 7.90
CA ALA A 248 -3.97 6.20 9.11
C ALA A 248 -5.04 5.14 9.34
N PHE A 249 -5.29 4.82 10.61
CA PHE A 249 -6.37 3.93 11.01
C PHE A 249 -6.84 4.29 12.42
N ALA A 250 -8.06 3.88 12.72
CA ALA A 250 -8.63 4.08 14.04
C ALA A 250 -8.45 2.82 14.90
N ALA A 251 -8.17 3.00 16.19
CA ALA A 251 -7.95 1.89 17.12
C ALA A 251 -8.52 2.18 18.51
N GLN A 252 -8.62 1.15 19.35
CA GLN A 252 -8.99 1.33 20.75
C GLN A 252 -7.76 1.74 21.59
N PRO A 253 -7.91 2.60 22.63
CA PRO A 253 -6.78 3.05 23.45
C PRO A 253 -6.01 1.93 24.15
N ASP A 254 -6.68 0.83 24.51
CA ASP A 254 -6.06 -0.35 25.13
C ASP A 254 -5.12 -1.10 24.17
N GLN A 255 -5.12 -0.77 22.88
CA GLN A 255 -4.33 -1.41 21.83
C GLN A 255 -3.02 -0.67 21.52
N ILE A 256 -2.77 0.50 22.14
CA ILE A 256 -1.55 1.29 21.95
C ILE A 256 -0.26 0.44 22.09
N PRO A 257 -0.11 -0.47 23.07
CA PRO A 257 1.09 -1.29 23.16
C PRO A 257 1.31 -2.20 21.93
N ALA A 258 0.25 -2.80 21.39
CA ALA A 258 0.32 -3.63 20.19
C ALA A 258 0.68 -2.79 18.95
N ILE A 259 0.10 -1.60 18.84
CA ILE A 259 0.41 -0.62 17.78
C ILE A 259 1.88 -0.20 17.83
N GLN A 260 2.45 0.04 19.02
CA GLN A 260 3.86 0.41 19.15
C GLN A 260 4.81 -0.71 18.70
N VAL A 261 4.49 -1.97 19.02
CA VAL A 261 5.25 -3.14 18.54
C VAL A 261 5.14 -3.26 17.02
N HIS A 262 3.93 -3.14 16.49
CA HIS A 262 3.66 -3.14 15.06
C HIS A 262 4.45 -2.03 14.34
N PHE A 263 4.35 -0.79 14.81
CA PHE A 263 5.06 0.37 14.28
C PHE A 263 6.58 0.17 14.27
N ARG A 264 7.17 -0.36 15.35
CA ARG A 264 8.63 -0.60 15.41
C ARG A 264 9.07 -1.57 14.32
N ARG A 265 8.34 -2.69 14.14
CA ARG A 265 8.60 -3.66 13.06
C ARG A 265 8.60 -2.99 11.69
N TYR A 266 7.59 -2.16 11.42
CA TYR A 266 7.46 -1.46 10.15
C TYR A 266 8.58 -0.45 9.95
N SER A 267 8.80 0.42 10.95
CA SER A 267 9.78 1.51 10.91
C SER A 267 11.20 1.01 10.66
N ASP A 268 11.64 -0.02 11.39
CA ASP A 268 12.98 -0.57 11.21
C ASP A 268 13.15 -1.17 9.81
N THR A 269 12.16 -1.95 9.36
CA THR A 269 12.24 -2.65 8.07
C THR A 269 12.24 -1.67 6.88
N VAL A 270 11.33 -0.69 6.85
CA VAL A 270 11.26 0.24 5.70
C VAL A 270 12.35 1.32 5.73
N ARG A 271 12.91 1.63 6.90
CA ARG A 271 14.10 2.47 6.99
C ARG A 271 15.29 1.80 6.33
N ASP A 272 15.53 0.53 6.66
CA ASP A 272 16.69 -0.20 6.20
C ASP A 272 16.56 -0.60 4.72
N MET A 273 15.33 -0.86 4.25
CA MET A 273 15.04 -1.14 2.85
C MET A 273 14.96 0.16 2.03
N PHE A 274 13.99 1.00 2.29
CA PHE A 274 13.60 2.07 1.37
C PHE A 274 14.08 3.46 1.80
N GLY A 275 14.80 3.56 2.93
CA GLY A 275 15.22 4.84 3.49
C GLY A 275 14.04 5.68 4.01
N ILE A 276 12.89 5.05 4.31
CA ILE A 276 11.70 5.72 4.81
C ILE A 276 11.83 5.89 6.33
N GLN A 277 11.83 7.14 6.81
CA GLN A 277 11.81 7.43 8.25
C GLN A 277 10.38 7.58 8.74
N LEU A 278 9.82 6.53 9.35
CA LEU A 278 8.50 6.56 9.93
C LEU A 278 8.49 7.25 11.30
N LYS A 279 7.43 8.03 11.55
CA LYS A 279 7.03 8.56 12.85
C LYS A 279 5.62 8.08 13.17
N LEU A 280 5.41 7.71 14.43
CA LEU A 280 4.12 7.32 14.97
C LEU A 280 3.42 8.55 15.55
N HIS A 281 2.20 8.82 15.12
CA HIS A 281 1.31 9.79 15.73
C HIS A 281 0.08 9.07 16.26
N ILE A 282 -0.33 9.40 17.49
CA ILE A 282 -1.54 8.87 18.13
C ILE A 282 -2.29 10.05 18.73
N GLN A 283 -3.55 10.23 18.33
CA GLN A 283 -4.41 11.33 18.78
C GLN A 283 -5.78 10.80 19.18
N SER A 284 -6.39 11.38 20.21
CA SER A 284 -7.79 11.09 20.56
C SER A 284 -8.72 11.70 19.52
N ILE A 285 -9.68 10.94 19.01
CA ILE A 285 -10.67 11.45 18.04
C ILE A 285 -11.53 12.56 18.68
N ALA A 286 -11.75 12.50 19.99
CA ALA A 286 -12.47 13.55 20.72
C ALA A 286 -11.77 14.92 20.71
N ASP A 287 -10.47 14.97 20.40
CA ASP A 287 -9.70 16.22 20.33
C ASP A 287 -9.72 16.86 18.92
N ILE A 288 -10.31 16.18 17.93
CA ILE A 288 -10.37 16.61 16.52
C ILE A 288 -11.71 17.31 16.20
N ALA A 289 -12.75 17.04 16.99
CA ALA A 289 -14.11 17.58 16.84
C ALA A 289 -14.31 18.89 17.63
#